data_AF-A0A6G8FWS3-F1
#
_entry.id   AF-A0A6G8FWS3-F1
#
_cell.length_a   1.000
_cell.length_b   1.000
_cell.length_c   1.000
_cell.angle_alpha   90.00
_cell.angle_beta   90.00
_cell.angle_gamma   90.00
#
_symmetry.space_group_name_H-M   'P 1'
#
loop_
_entity.id
_entity.type
_entity.pdbx_description
1 polymer ?
#
loop_
_entity_poly.entity_id
_entity_poly.type
_entity_poly.pdbx_seq_one_letter_code
_entity_poly.pdbx_strand_id
1 'polypeptide(L)'
;MLLAASLGFAIIAQVRQTSLQGLENLREDELVRIFADVDQDGDRLGDEVRDLQSSLDRLKSRSTSEEEAQRAAQERVDALGILAGTAPAKGPGILLRIDDPDGKVTQSIILDAIQELRDAGAEAIQVGDARVVATTWFADIEGGDGISVSGSVVRPPYVIRAIGDSNALAGSMQIPGGVTATVRRVGASADVQIRDELAVDALLSVTAPQYARPVPTATP
;
A
#
# COMPACT_ATOMS: atom_id res chain seq x y z
N MET A 1 -50.48 -17.18 4.31
CA MET A 1 -49.78 -18.17 3.46
C MET A 1 -50.71 -18.93 2.52
N LEU A 2 -51.87 -19.44 2.97
CA LEU A 2 -52.82 -20.17 2.11
C LEU A 2 -53.33 -19.36 0.89
N LEU A 3 -53.58 -18.06 1.05
CA LEU A 3 -54.04 -17.17 -0.03
C LEU A 3 -52.98 -16.94 -1.14
N ALA A 4 -51.70 -16.86 -0.78
CA ALA A 4 -50.62 -16.66 -1.77
C ALA A 4 -50.38 -17.94 -2.58
N ALA A 5 -50.47 -19.11 -1.93
CA ALA A 5 -50.37 -20.40 -2.60
C ALA A 5 -51.55 -20.66 -3.55
N SER A 6 -52.78 -20.32 -3.16
CA SER A 6 -53.95 -20.45 -4.03
C SER A 6 -53.90 -19.50 -5.23
N LEU A 7 -53.40 -18.28 -5.05
CA LEU A 7 -53.23 -17.32 -6.13
C LEU A 7 -52.13 -17.76 -7.12
N GLY A 8 -51.01 -18.26 -6.61
CA GLY A 8 -49.95 -18.83 -7.44
C GLY A 8 -50.43 -20.05 -8.23
N PHE A 9 -51.19 -20.95 -7.61
CA PHE A 9 -51.79 -22.10 -8.28
C PHE A 9 -52.81 -21.69 -9.34
N ALA A 10 -53.65 -20.68 -9.06
CA ALA A 10 -54.64 -20.18 -10.01
C ALA A 10 -53.98 -19.55 -11.25
N ILE A 11 -52.91 -18.78 -11.08
CA ILE A 11 -52.17 -18.17 -12.20
C ILE A 11 -51.49 -19.24 -13.04
N ILE A 12 -50.86 -20.25 -12.42
CA ILE A 12 -50.23 -21.38 -13.14
C ILE A 12 -51.28 -22.22 -13.88
N ALA A 13 -52.44 -22.47 -13.26
CA ALA A 13 -53.53 -23.21 -13.86
C ALA A 13 -54.16 -22.42 -15.03
N GLN A 14 -54.33 -21.11 -14.88
CA GLN A 14 -54.87 -20.24 -15.92
C GLN A 14 -53.91 -20.10 -17.10
N VAL A 15 -52.60 -19.99 -16.85
CA VAL A 15 -51.57 -20.05 -17.89
C VAL A 15 -51.63 -21.40 -18.63
N ARG A 16 -51.72 -22.54 -17.92
CA ARG A 16 -51.86 -23.85 -18.58
C ARG A 16 -53.15 -24.03 -19.39
N GLN A 17 -54.25 -23.41 -18.95
CA GLN A 17 -55.57 -23.58 -19.58
C GLN A 17 -55.78 -22.63 -20.77
N THR A 18 -55.13 -21.47 -20.78
CA THR A 18 -55.10 -20.56 -21.94
C THR A 18 -54.13 -21.01 -23.03
N SER A 19 -53.05 -21.75 -22.70
CA SER A 19 -52.08 -22.22 -23.69
C SER A 19 -52.55 -23.39 -24.58
N LEU A 20 -53.63 -24.10 -24.24
CA LEU A 20 -54.04 -25.35 -24.91
C LEU A 20 -55.31 -25.25 -25.77
N GLN A 21 -56.06 -24.14 -25.76
CA GLN A 21 -57.36 -24.02 -26.44
C GLN A 21 -57.39 -23.17 -27.73
N GLY A 22 -56.23 -22.80 -28.29
CA GLY A 22 -56.16 -21.89 -29.45
C GLY A 22 -55.59 -22.44 -30.76
N LEU A 23 -54.99 -23.64 -30.76
CA LEU A 23 -54.15 -24.12 -31.88
C LEU A 23 -54.85 -25.14 -32.80
N GLU A 24 -55.87 -25.83 -32.31
CA GLU A 24 -56.53 -26.96 -33.01
C GLU A 24 -57.55 -26.53 -34.08
N ASN A 25 -57.95 -25.25 -34.11
CA ASN A 25 -58.94 -24.68 -35.05
C ASN A 25 -58.36 -23.70 -36.09
N LEU A 26 -57.03 -23.46 -36.08
CA LEU A 26 -56.36 -22.59 -37.03
C LEU A 26 -56.08 -23.34 -38.34
N ARG A 27 -56.12 -22.64 -39.48
CA ARG A 27 -55.74 -23.25 -40.77
C ARG A 27 -54.21 -23.47 -40.80
N GLU A 28 -53.78 -24.43 -41.61
CA GLU A 28 -52.36 -24.85 -41.73
C GLU A 28 -51.42 -23.67 -42.02
N ASP A 29 -51.88 -22.64 -42.73
CA ASP A 29 -51.15 -21.40 -43.04
C ASP A 29 -50.96 -20.46 -41.83
N GLU A 30 -51.89 -20.42 -40.88
CA GLU A 30 -51.77 -19.60 -39.67
C GLU A 30 -50.78 -20.20 -38.66
N LEU A 31 -50.72 -21.52 -38.56
CA LEU A 31 -49.73 -22.23 -37.72
C LEU A 31 -48.30 -22.04 -38.25
N VAL A 32 -48.10 -22.05 -39.57
CA VAL A 32 -46.79 -21.77 -40.19
C VAL A 32 -46.34 -20.33 -39.91
N ARG A 33 -47.26 -19.38 -39.91
CA ARG A 33 -46.95 -17.97 -39.63
C ARG A 33 -46.60 -17.75 -38.16
N ILE A 34 -47.35 -18.34 -37.23
CA ILE A 34 -47.03 -18.28 -35.79
C ILE A 34 -45.70 -18.97 -35.50
N PHE A 35 -45.43 -20.12 -36.14
CA PHE A 35 -44.13 -20.78 -36.02
C PHE A 35 -43.00 -19.89 -36.53
N ALA A 36 -43.16 -19.26 -37.70
CA ALA A 36 -42.18 -18.33 -38.24
C ALA A 36 -41.94 -17.11 -37.33
N ASP A 37 -43.00 -16.54 -36.74
CA ASP A 37 -42.88 -15.43 -35.79
C ASP A 37 -42.15 -15.87 -34.50
N VAL A 38 -42.45 -17.07 -33.98
CA VAL A 38 -41.78 -17.63 -32.80
C VAL A 38 -40.32 -17.98 -33.08
N ASP A 39 -40.01 -18.49 -34.28
CA ASP A 39 -38.65 -18.79 -34.73
C ASP A 39 -37.84 -17.49 -34.86
N GLN A 40 -38.44 -16.47 -35.48
CA GLN A 40 -37.85 -15.14 -35.60
C GLN A 40 -37.64 -14.45 -34.23
N ASP A 41 -38.59 -14.59 -33.31
CA ASP A 41 -38.45 -14.09 -31.94
C ASP A 41 -37.38 -14.88 -31.16
N GLY A 42 -37.28 -16.19 -31.39
CA GLY A 42 -36.24 -17.05 -30.85
C GLY A 42 -34.84 -16.63 -31.30
N ASP A 43 -34.67 -16.38 -32.60
CA ASP A 43 -33.42 -15.87 -33.17
C ASP A 43 -33.06 -14.50 -32.60
N ARG A 44 -34.03 -13.57 -32.53
CA ARG A 44 -33.84 -12.22 -31.97
C ARG A 44 -33.44 -12.27 -30.50
N LEU A 45 -34.12 -13.08 -29.68
CA LEU A 45 -33.76 -13.27 -28.27
C LEU A 45 -32.39 -13.94 -28.14
N GLY A 46 -32.05 -14.86 -29.04
CA GLY A 46 -30.72 -15.49 -29.11
C GLY A 46 -29.60 -14.50 -29.43
N ASP A 47 -29.83 -13.55 -30.33
CA ASP A 47 -28.92 -12.42 -30.60
C ASP A 47 -28.78 -11.52 -29.35
N GLU A 48 -29.90 -11.14 -28.72
CA GLU A 48 -29.91 -10.27 -27.55
C GLU A 48 -29.16 -10.88 -26.35
N VAL A 49 -29.31 -12.19 -26.12
CA VAL A 49 -28.54 -12.91 -25.09
C VAL A 49 -27.04 -12.87 -25.40
N ARG A 50 -26.62 -13.06 -26.65
CA ARG A 50 -25.20 -12.98 -27.05
C ARG A 50 -24.63 -11.58 -26.85
N ASP A 51 -25.39 -10.55 -27.19
CA ASP A 51 -24.97 -9.15 -27.01
C ASP A 51 -24.86 -8.77 -25.53
N LEU A 52 -25.80 -9.22 -24.70
CA LEU A 52 -25.76 -9.02 -23.24
C LEU A 52 -24.60 -9.76 -22.59
N GLN A 53 -24.31 -11.00 -23.01
CA GLN A 53 -23.15 -11.76 -22.55
C GLN A 53 -21.84 -11.06 -22.92
N SER A 54 -21.68 -10.61 -24.17
CA SER A 54 -20.53 -9.83 -24.61
C SER A 54 -20.36 -8.53 -23.82
N SER A 55 -21.47 -7.85 -23.53
CA SER A 55 -21.47 -6.62 -22.73
C SER A 55 -21.08 -6.88 -21.28
N LEU A 56 -21.58 -7.96 -20.67
CA LEU A 56 -21.21 -8.39 -19.32
C LEU A 56 -19.72 -8.73 -19.23
N ASP A 57 -19.19 -9.46 -20.21
CA ASP A 57 -17.78 -9.84 -20.25
C ASP A 57 -16.86 -8.63 -20.40
N ARG A 58 -17.25 -7.65 -21.23
CA ARG A 58 -16.54 -6.35 -21.35
C ARG A 58 -16.58 -5.54 -20.05
N LEU A 59 -17.73 -5.49 -19.38
CA LEU A 59 -17.87 -4.77 -18.10
C LEU A 59 -16.99 -5.42 -17.02
N LYS A 60 -17.00 -6.76 -16.94
CA LYS A 60 -16.15 -7.50 -16.00
C LYS A 60 -14.67 -7.27 -16.27
N SER A 61 -14.21 -7.37 -17.52
CA SER A 61 -12.79 -7.18 -17.84
C SER A 61 -12.31 -5.76 -17.56
N ARG A 62 -13.14 -4.75 -17.85
CA ARG A 62 -12.84 -3.35 -17.50
C ARG A 62 -12.76 -3.14 -15.99
N SER A 63 -13.69 -3.69 -15.22
CA SER A 63 -13.67 -3.63 -13.74
C SER A 63 -12.39 -4.23 -13.18
N THR A 64 -11.98 -5.42 -13.66
CA THR A 64 -10.72 -6.04 -13.24
C THR A 64 -9.52 -5.14 -13.56
N SER A 65 -9.48 -4.55 -14.75
CA SER A 65 -8.38 -3.64 -15.15
C SER A 65 -8.33 -2.37 -14.30
N GLU A 66 -9.46 -1.80 -13.92
CA GLU A 66 -9.52 -0.61 -13.06
C GLU A 66 -9.04 -0.95 -11.64
N GLU A 67 -9.43 -2.09 -11.09
CA GLU A 67 -8.98 -2.57 -9.77
C GLU A 67 -7.46 -2.82 -9.73
N GLU A 68 -6.90 -3.42 -10.77
CA GLU A 68 -5.46 -3.64 -10.91
C GLU A 68 -4.70 -2.32 -11.02
N ALA A 69 -5.20 -1.37 -11.82
CA ALA A 69 -4.60 -0.05 -11.96
C ALA A 69 -4.62 0.73 -10.64
N GLN A 70 -5.73 0.65 -9.89
CA GLN A 70 -5.83 1.28 -8.57
C GLN A 70 -4.85 0.65 -7.57
N ARG A 71 -4.70 -0.68 -7.58
CA ARG A 71 -3.73 -1.37 -6.70
C ARG A 71 -2.30 -0.93 -7.01
N ALA A 72 -1.91 -0.93 -8.28
CA ALA A 72 -0.57 -0.48 -8.70
C ALA A 72 -0.33 1.00 -8.33
N ALA A 73 -1.35 1.85 -8.44
CA ALA A 73 -1.26 3.24 -8.01
C ALA A 73 -1.05 3.36 -6.50
N GLN A 74 -1.78 2.57 -5.69
CA GLN A 74 -1.62 2.57 -4.23
C GLN A 74 -0.24 2.06 -3.81
N GLU A 75 0.23 0.95 -4.39
CA GLU A 75 1.59 0.44 -4.13
C GLU A 75 2.66 1.49 -4.44
N ARG A 76 2.47 2.27 -5.51
CA ARG A 76 3.37 3.37 -5.88
C ARG A 76 3.29 4.53 -4.89
N VAL A 77 2.10 4.88 -4.39
CA VAL A 77 1.93 5.87 -3.34
C VAL A 77 2.65 5.44 -2.07
N ASP A 78 2.51 4.18 -1.67
CA ASP A 78 3.14 3.63 -0.47
C ASP A 78 4.67 3.63 -0.60
N ALA A 79 5.19 3.14 -1.73
CA ALA A 79 6.64 3.13 -2.01
C ALA A 79 7.24 4.55 -2.02
N LEU A 80 6.57 5.50 -2.68
CA LEU A 80 7.01 6.90 -2.70
C LEU A 80 6.88 7.55 -1.32
N GLY A 81 5.85 7.20 -0.55
CA GLY A 81 5.66 7.69 0.82
C GLY A 81 6.77 7.20 1.75
N ILE A 82 7.17 5.93 1.64
CA ILE A 82 8.30 5.38 2.39
C ILE A 82 9.59 6.11 2.01
N LEU A 83 9.86 6.26 0.72
CA LEU A 83 11.06 6.97 0.22
C LEU A 83 11.10 8.43 0.67
N ALA A 84 9.97 9.13 0.61
CA ALA A 84 9.85 10.54 1.02
C ALA A 84 9.84 10.74 2.54
N GLY A 85 9.72 9.66 3.31
CA GLY A 85 9.61 9.73 4.75
C GLY A 85 8.20 10.03 5.28
N THR A 86 7.17 10.05 4.44
CA THR A 86 5.79 10.42 4.79
C THR A 86 4.88 9.24 5.12
N ALA A 87 5.35 8.01 4.89
CA ALA A 87 4.68 6.78 5.30
C ALA A 87 5.58 5.95 6.24
N PRO A 88 4.98 5.20 7.19
CA PRO A 88 5.72 4.29 8.05
C PRO A 88 6.26 3.10 7.24
N ALA A 89 7.32 2.48 7.73
CA ALA A 89 7.91 1.29 7.13
C ALA A 89 8.09 0.18 8.18
N LYS A 90 8.01 -1.07 7.74
CA LYS A 90 8.27 -2.26 8.56
C LYS A 90 9.10 -3.25 7.76
N GLY A 91 10.06 -3.88 8.42
CA GLY A 91 10.90 -4.90 7.81
C GLY A 91 12.03 -5.35 8.72
N PRO A 92 12.89 -6.25 8.25
CA PRO A 92 14.10 -6.62 8.96
C PRO A 92 15.05 -5.43 9.10
N GLY A 93 15.88 -5.45 10.13
CA GLY A 93 16.93 -4.46 10.28
C GLY A 93 17.64 -4.53 11.62
N ILE A 94 18.10 -3.37 12.09
CA ILE A 94 18.80 -3.25 13.38
C ILE A 94 18.24 -2.15 14.27
N LEU A 95 18.34 -2.39 15.57
CA LEU A 95 18.20 -1.39 16.61
C LEU A 95 19.59 -1.10 17.18
N LEU A 96 20.12 0.08 16.89
CA LEU A 96 21.37 0.58 17.46
C LEU A 96 21.04 1.50 18.64
N ARG A 97 21.52 1.13 19.83
CA ARG A 97 21.39 1.94 21.05
C ARG A 97 22.76 2.47 21.44
N ILE A 98 22.90 3.78 21.58
CA ILE A 98 24.12 4.43 22.04
C ILE A 98 23.88 5.07 23.41
N ASP A 99 24.48 4.51 24.45
CA ASP A 99 24.47 5.05 25.80
C ASP A 99 25.66 6.01 25.99
N ASP A 100 25.38 7.25 26.38
CA ASP A 100 26.37 8.33 26.54
C ASP A 100 26.18 9.07 27.87
N PRO A 101 26.63 8.49 28.99
CA PRO A 101 26.41 9.06 30.33
C PRO A 101 27.17 10.38 30.56
N ASP A 102 28.25 10.61 29.82
CA ASP A 102 29.15 11.76 29.99
C ASP A 102 28.94 12.86 28.93
N GLY A 103 27.92 12.71 28.06
CA GLY A 103 27.57 13.69 27.02
C GLY A 103 28.70 13.94 26.01
N LYS A 104 29.42 12.89 25.61
CA LYS A 104 30.58 12.96 24.71
C LYS A 104 30.27 12.59 23.27
N VAL A 105 29.11 12.01 23.01
CA VAL A 105 28.65 11.69 21.65
C VAL A 105 28.14 12.97 21.00
N THR A 106 28.85 13.40 19.96
CA THR A 106 28.52 14.60 19.18
C THR A 106 27.62 14.28 18.00
N GLN A 107 27.04 15.32 17.40
CA GLN A 107 26.25 15.24 16.17
C GLN A 107 27.00 14.52 15.04
N SER A 108 28.33 14.69 14.96
CA SER A 108 29.13 14.08 13.90
C SER A 108 29.19 12.56 14.04
N ILE A 109 29.26 12.03 15.27
CA ILE A 109 29.27 10.57 15.50
C ILE A 109 27.93 9.96 15.11
N ILE A 110 26.82 10.65 15.41
CA ILE A 110 25.49 10.20 14.99
C ILE A 110 25.35 10.30 13.47
N LEU A 111 25.79 11.40 12.86
CA LEU A 111 25.78 11.54 11.40
C LEU A 111 26.58 10.43 10.73
N ASP A 112 27.80 10.14 11.18
CA ASP A 112 28.62 9.06 10.64
C ASP A 112 27.88 7.71 10.74
N ALA A 113 27.22 7.42 11.87
CA ALA A 113 26.40 6.22 12.00
C ALA A 113 25.28 6.13 10.95
N ILE A 114 24.61 7.24 10.68
CA ILE A 114 23.56 7.31 9.66
C ILE A 114 24.14 7.12 8.26
N GLN A 115 25.31 7.67 7.97
CA GLN A 115 25.95 7.52 6.66
C GLN A 115 26.41 6.08 6.43
N GLU A 116 27.01 5.44 7.43
CA GLU A 116 27.40 4.03 7.36
C GLU A 116 26.18 3.09 7.20
N LEU A 117 25.03 3.44 7.77
CA LEU A 117 23.77 2.71 7.54
C LEU A 117 23.26 2.88 6.11
N ARG A 118 23.34 4.09 5.53
CA ARG A 118 22.97 4.34 4.13
C ARG A 118 23.89 3.58 3.18
N ASP A 119 25.18 3.59 3.44
CA ASP A 119 26.18 2.88 2.62
C ASP A 119 25.97 1.35 2.68
N ALA A 120 25.51 0.85 3.82
CA ALA A 120 25.12 -0.55 4.00
C ALA A 120 23.72 -0.92 3.45
N GLY A 121 23.02 0.04 2.82
CA GLY A 121 21.74 -0.22 2.16
C GLY A 121 20.51 -0.08 3.06
N ALA A 122 20.55 0.75 4.11
CA ALA A 122 19.36 1.05 4.89
C ALA A 122 18.29 1.78 4.03
N GLU A 123 17.06 1.26 4.07
CA GLU A 123 15.93 1.75 3.28
C GLU A 123 15.07 2.77 4.05
N ALA A 124 15.00 2.63 5.36
CA ALA A 124 14.33 3.58 6.25
C ALA A 124 15.08 3.69 7.58
N ILE A 125 15.29 4.93 8.05
CA ILE A 125 16.04 5.21 9.28
C ILE A 125 15.27 6.19 10.17
N GLN A 126 15.30 5.96 11.48
CA GLN A 126 14.74 6.82 12.51
C GLN A 126 15.71 6.98 13.67
N VAL A 127 15.85 8.21 14.17
CA VAL A 127 16.69 8.58 15.33
C VAL A 127 15.79 9.18 16.40
N GLY A 128 15.62 8.48 17.52
CA GLY A 128 14.57 8.81 18.49
C GLY A 128 13.20 8.82 17.80
N ASP A 129 12.55 9.98 17.80
CA ASP A 129 11.25 10.21 17.14
C ASP A 129 11.38 10.92 15.78
N ALA A 130 12.60 11.13 15.29
CA ALA A 130 12.85 11.83 14.03
C ALA A 130 13.07 10.87 12.86
N ARG A 131 12.27 11.03 11.80
CA ARG A 131 12.47 10.34 10.52
C ARG A 131 13.68 10.92 9.80
N VAL A 132 14.60 10.06 9.42
CA VAL A 132 15.76 10.46 8.61
C VAL A 132 15.41 10.37 7.13
N VAL A 133 15.60 11.47 6.41
CA VAL A 133 15.40 11.62 4.96
C VAL A 133 16.62 12.30 4.34
N ALA A 134 16.59 12.58 3.03
CA ALA A 134 17.73 13.18 2.32
C ALA A 134 18.14 14.57 2.86
N THR A 135 17.20 15.35 3.39
CA THR A 135 17.43 16.72 3.88
C THR A 135 17.61 16.80 5.40
N THR A 136 17.67 15.66 6.09
CA THR A 136 17.89 15.65 7.54
C THR A 136 19.25 16.24 7.89
N TRP A 137 19.26 17.17 8.84
CA TRP A 137 20.48 17.75 9.39
C TRP A 137 20.63 17.44 10.88
N PHE A 138 21.86 17.50 11.36
CA PHE A 138 22.23 17.25 12.75
C PHE A 138 23.01 18.46 13.29
N ALA A 139 22.78 18.81 14.55
CA ALA A 139 23.56 19.84 15.24
C ALA A 139 23.68 19.51 16.73
N ASP A 140 24.82 19.85 17.32
CA ASP A 140 24.97 19.80 18.78
C ASP A 140 24.09 20.88 19.41
N ILE A 141 23.51 20.58 20.57
CA ILE A 141 22.72 21.54 21.34
C ILE A 141 23.65 22.32 22.27
N GLU A 142 23.51 23.63 22.28
CA GLU A 142 24.25 24.50 23.18
C GLU A 142 23.91 24.14 24.65
N GLY A 143 24.93 23.77 25.44
CA GLY A 143 24.74 23.27 26.81
C GLY A 143 24.83 21.74 26.96
N GLY A 144 24.93 20.97 25.86
CA GLY A 144 25.46 19.59 25.86
C GLY A 144 24.51 18.46 26.28
N ASP A 145 23.19 18.72 26.36
CA ASP A 145 22.19 17.71 26.78
C ASP A 145 21.49 17.03 25.58
N GLY A 146 22.25 16.67 24.54
CA GLY A 146 21.74 15.95 23.37
C GLY A 146 22.08 16.60 22.02
N ILE A 147 21.42 16.09 20.98
CA ILE A 147 21.64 16.46 19.57
C ILE A 147 20.30 16.84 18.95
N SER A 148 20.30 17.90 18.15
CA SER A 148 19.15 18.27 17.31
C SER A 148 19.18 17.45 16.01
N VAL A 149 18.08 16.75 15.73
CA VAL A 149 17.82 16.04 14.47
C VAL A 149 16.71 16.78 13.74
N SER A 150 17.08 17.61 12.76
CA SER A 150 16.16 18.47 12.02
C SER A 150 15.25 19.35 12.90
N GLY A 151 15.78 19.81 14.04
CA GLY A 151 15.06 20.64 15.01
C GLY A 151 14.46 19.86 16.18
N SER A 152 14.35 18.53 16.09
CA SER A 152 13.90 17.67 17.18
C SER A 152 15.07 17.32 18.11
N VAL A 153 14.94 17.62 19.40
CA VAL A 153 15.97 17.29 20.40
C VAL A 153 15.92 15.80 20.73
N VAL A 154 17.02 15.09 20.50
CA VAL A 154 17.22 13.69 20.88
C VAL A 154 18.29 13.62 21.96
N ARG A 155 18.00 12.90 23.04
CA ARG A 155 18.89 12.75 24.21
C ARG A 155 19.40 11.31 24.34
N PRO A 156 20.56 11.10 24.99
CA PRO A 156 21.01 9.75 25.28
C PRO A 156 20.04 9.02 26.23
N PRO A 157 19.86 7.70 26.08
CA PRO A 157 20.47 6.86 25.05
C PRO A 157 19.91 7.15 23.65
N TYR A 158 20.79 7.35 22.67
CA TYR A 158 20.39 7.58 21.29
C TYR A 158 19.94 6.26 20.68
N VAL A 159 18.68 6.18 20.28
CA VAL A 159 18.09 4.99 19.67
C VAL A 159 17.94 5.23 18.18
N ILE A 160 18.61 4.41 17.39
CA ILE A 160 18.59 4.44 15.93
C ILE A 160 17.96 3.14 15.44
N ARG A 161 16.86 3.27 14.69
CA ARG A 161 16.18 2.16 14.02
C ARG A 161 16.49 2.25 12.54
N ALA A 162 16.99 1.17 11.95
CA ALA A 162 17.27 1.11 10.53
C ALA A 162 16.72 -0.18 9.93
N ILE A 163 15.94 -0.06 8.87
CA ILE A 163 15.38 -1.18 8.09
C ILE A 163 16.30 -1.43 6.88
N GLY A 164 16.60 -2.69 6.61
CA GLY A 164 17.48 -3.14 5.52
C GLY A 164 17.98 -4.57 5.78
N ASP A 165 18.99 -5.03 5.03
CA ASP A 165 19.63 -6.32 5.32
C ASP A 165 20.32 -6.28 6.69
N SER A 166 19.73 -6.97 7.68
CA SER A 166 20.17 -6.84 9.08
C SER A 166 21.63 -7.21 9.29
N ASN A 167 22.17 -8.14 8.52
CA ASN A 167 23.56 -8.58 8.63
C ASN A 167 24.53 -7.54 8.06
N ALA A 168 24.22 -6.96 6.90
CA ALA A 168 24.99 -5.87 6.31
C ALA A 168 24.99 -4.64 7.22
N LEU A 169 23.81 -4.25 7.73
CA LEU A 169 23.67 -3.12 8.65
C LEU A 169 24.43 -3.36 9.97
N ALA A 170 24.30 -4.55 10.58
CA ALA A 170 25.03 -4.86 11.81
C ALA A 170 26.55 -4.90 11.57
N GLY A 171 26.96 -5.46 10.43
CA GLY A 171 28.36 -5.53 10.01
C GLY A 171 28.98 -4.14 9.84
N SER A 172 28.29 -3.19 9.22
CA SER A 172 28.82 -1.83 9.00
C SER A 172 29.09 -1.09 10.31
N MET A 173 28.23 -1.24 11.31
CA MET A 173 28.45 -0.64 12.64
C MET A 173 29.68 -1.17 13.38
N GLN A 174 30.09 -2.41 13.06
CA GLN A 174 31.17 -3.14 13.73
C GLN A 174 32.49 -3.16 12.94
N ILE A 175 32.55 -2.47 11.79
CA ILE A 175 33.79 -2.34 11.02
C ILE A 175 34.91 -1.79 11.93
N PRO A 176 36.13 -2.36 11.89
CA PRO A 176 37.26 -1.84 12.66
C PRO A 176 37.50 -0.35 12.39
N GLY A 177 37.48 0.45 13.45
CA GLY A 177 37.60 1.91 13.36
C GLY A 177 36.31 2.65 13.02
N GLY A 178 35.19 1.94 12.78
CA GLY A 178 33.88 2.50 12.47
C GLY A 178 33.12 3.04 13.69
N VAL A 179 31.79 3.04 13.59
CA VAL A 179 30.86 3.72 14.51
C VAL A 179 31.02 3.22 15.95
N THR A 180 30.90 1.92 16.21
CA THR A 180 30.95 1.37 17.58
C THR A 180 32.31 1.58 18.24
N ALA A 181 33.40 1.53 17.47
CA ALA A 181 34.74 1.83 17.96
C ALA A 181 34.91 3.31 18.30
N THR A 182 34.35 4.20 17.48
CA THR A 182 34.36 5.65 17.70
C THR A 182 33.55 6.06 18.93
N VAL A 183 32.37 5.49 19.12
CA VAL A 183 31.55 5.67 20.33
C VAL A 183 32.33 5.23 21.58
N ARG A 184 32.96 4.05 21.54
CA ARG A 184 33.74 3.55 22.68
C ARG A 184 34.93 4.45 23.03
N ARG A 185 35.58 5.02 22.03
CA ARG A 185 36.74 5.90 22.20
C ARG A 185 36.41 7.20 22.93
N VAL A 186 35.16 7.66 22.88
CA VAL A 186 34.71 8.85 23.62
C VAL A 186 34.13 8.52 24.99
N GLY A 187 34.18 7.26 25.44
CA GLY A 187 33.69 6.82 26.75
C GLY A 187 32.23 6.36 26.78
N ALA A 188 31.53 6.41 25.64
CA ALA A 188 30.17 5.94 25.48
C ALA A 188 30.13 4.43 25.12
N SER A 189 28.94 3.83 25.11
CA SER A 189 28.75 2.44 24.66
C SER A 189 27.69 2.33 23.58
N ALA A 190 27.86 1.37 22.67
CA ALA A 190 26.92 1.09 21.58
C ALA A 190 26.55 -0.39 21.60
N ASP A 191 25.26 -0.67 21.49
CA ASP A 191 24.67 -2.00 21.39
C ASP A 191 23.90 -2.11 20.06
N VAL A 192 24.15 -3.19 19.31
CA VAL A 192 23.54 -3.43 18.00
C VAL A 192 22.71 -4.70 18.08
N GLN A 193 21.40 -4.56 17.92
CA GLN A 193 20.46 -5.68 17.98
C GLN A 193 19.84 -5.92 16.60
N ILE A 194 20.07 -7.10 16.04
CA ILE A 194 19.37 -7.56 14.84
C ILE A 194 17.90 -7.85 15.19
N ARG A 195 16.98 -7.42 14.33
CA ARG A 195 15.55 -7.63 14.45
C ARG A 195 14.99 -8.14 13.12
N ASP A 196 14.19 -9.20 13.18
CA ASP A 196 13.49 -9.75 12.00
C ASP A 196 12.34 -8.83 11.56
N GLU A 197 11.73 -8.14 12.53
CA GLU A 197 10.74 -7.11 12.28
C GLU A 197 11.04 -5.89 13.15
N LEU A 198 11.19 -4.75 12.50
CA LEU A 198 11.42 -3.43 13.08
C LEU A 198 10.46 -2.45 12.41
N ALA A 199 9.84 -1.58 13.21
CA ALA A 199 9.04 -0.48 12.70
C ALA A 199 9.85 0.83 12.71
N VAL A 200 9.76 1.56 11.60
CA VAL A 200 10.12 2.98 11.50
C VAL A 200 8.81 3.74 11.30
N ASP A 201 8.31 4.33 12.38
CA ASP A 201 7.00 4.96 12.47
C ASP A 201 7.06 6.49 12.53
N ALA A 202 8.26 7.06 12.71
CA ALA A 202 8.47 8.50 12.55
C ALA A 202 8.20 8.93 11.11
N LEU A 203 7.47 10.05 10.96
CA LEU A 203 7.08 10.62 9.67
C LEU A 203 7.63 12.04 9.50
N LEU A 204 8.05 12.35 8.29
CA LEU A 204 8.40 13.70 7.87
C LEU A 204 7.13 14.54 7.72
N SER A 205 7.06 15.66 8.41
CA SER A 205 6.03 16.68 8.16
C SER A 205 6.42 17.52 6.95
N VAL A 206 5.72 17.33 5.83
CA VAL A 206 5.98 18.06 4.58
C VAL A 206 5.24 19.40 4.59
N THR A 207 5.96 20.48 4.30
CA THR A 207 5.36 21.79 4.05
C THR A 207 5.07 21.95 2.57
N ALA A 208 3.90 22.49 2.23
CA ALA A 208 3.53 22.73 0.84
C ALA A 208 4.54 23.71 0.19
N PRO A 209 5.17 23.34 -0.95
CA PRO A 209 6.07 24.23 -1.65
C PRO A 209 5.32 25.46 -2.17
N GLN A 210 5.93 26.64 -2.07
CA GLN A 210 5.31 27.88 -2.54
C GLN A 210 5.27 27.98 -4.08
N TYR A 211 6.30 27.46 -4.74
CA TYR A 211 6.48 27.61 -6.19
C TYR A 211 6.42 26.28 -6.95
N ALA A 212 7.05 25.22 -6.42
CA ALA A 212 7.08 23.93 -7.09
C ALA A 212 5.70 23.27 -7.08
N ARG A 213 5.33 22.63 -8.20
CA ARG A 213 4.09 21.86 -8.31
C ARG A 213 4.39 20.52 -8.96
N PRO A 214 3.76 19.41 -8.51
CA PRO A 214 3.84 18.14 -9.22
C PRO A 214 3.32 18.31 -10.65
N VAL A 215 4.03 17.73 -11.62
CA VAL A 215 3.51 17.62 -12.97
C VAL A 215 2.38 16.57 -12.94
N PRO A 216 1.19 16.86 -13.50
CA PRO A 216 0.13 15.87 -13.58
C PRO A 216 0.63 14.62 -14.33
N THR A 217 0.46 13.44 -13.73
CA THR A 217 0.73 12.19 -14.44
C THR A 217 -0.30 12.04 -15.56
N ALA A 218 0.15 11.90 -16.80
CA ALA A 218 -0.76 11.61 -17.91
C ALA A 218 -1.45 10.25 -17.66
N THR A 219 -2.78 10.25 -17.64
CA THR A 219 -3.55 9.00 -17.67
C THR A 219 -3.36 8.38 -19.05
N PRO A 220 -2.84 7.13 -19.16
CA PRO A 220 -2.85 6.41 -20.41
C PRO A 220 -4.26 6.05 -20.87
#